data_AF-A0A9Q8VFM6-F1
#
_entry.id   AF-A0A9Q8VFM6-F1
#
_cell.length_a   1.000
_cell.length_b   1.000
_cell.length_c   1.000
_cell.angle_alpha   90.00
_cell.angle_beta   90.00
_cell.angle_gamma   90.00
#
_symmetry.space_group_name_H-M   'P 1'
#
loop_
_entity.id
_entity.type
_entity.pdbx_description
1 polymer ?
#
loop_
_entity_poly.entity_id
_entity_poly.type
_entity_poly.pdbx_seq_one_letter_code
_entity_poly.pdbx_strand_id
1 'polypeptide(L)'
;MVHHDTDAAVADLTHQLGPDRRFEYSSIYSIRGSVVAFACGLFKPAWASAAVTTKVLAQLTTRCGPYVSGNGFPRGTEAEGNKNAAMIGYMTYHKGLHFCEKALRPHDDKPIVCLVEDTKK
;
A
#
# COMPACT_ATOMS: atom_id res chain seq x y z
N MET A 1 5.21 4.49 -13.19
CA MET A 1 6.35 3.89 -12.46
C MET A 1 7.07 2.86 -13.32
N VAL A 2 8.27 2.44 -12.90
CA VAL A 2 9.02 1.37 -13.56
C VAL A 2 8.45 0.01 -13.15
N HIS A 3 8.09 -0.81 -14.14
CA HIS A 3 7.39 -2.10 -13.95
C HIS A 3 8.17 -3.06 -13.04
N HIS A 4 9.43 -3.36 -13.38
CA HIS A 4 10.24 -4.34 -12.64
C HIS A 4 10.50 -3.93 -11.19
N ASP A 5 10.71 -2.64 -10.92
CA ASP A 5 10.88 -2.10 -9.57
C ASP A 5 9.59 -2.24 -8.75
N THR A 6 8.44 -2.00 -9.38
CA THR A 6 7.14 -2.14 -8.71
C THR A 6 6.90 -3.58 -8.31
N ASP A 7 7.08 -4.52 -9.24
CA ASP A 7 6.86 -5.94 -8.99
C ASP A 7 7.84 -6.47 -7.94
N ALA A 8 9.12 -6.08 -8.00
CA ALA A 8 10.11 -6.45 -7.00
C ALA A 8 9.76 -5.90 -5.61
N ALA A 9 9.37 -4.63 -5.51
CA ALA A 9 8.99 -4.03 -4.23
C ALA A 9 7.76 -4.71 -3.62
N VAL A 10 6.76 -5.06 -4.45
CA VAL A 10 5.56 -5.79 -4.01
C VAL A 10 5.90 -7.22 -3.59
N ALA A 11 6.80 -7.91 -4.31
CA ALA A 11 7.26 -9.24 -3.95
C ALA A 11 7.95 -9.26 -2.58
N ASP A 12 8.85 -8.30 -2.32
CA ASP A 12 9.50 -8.20 -1.00
C ASP A 12 8.51 -7.88 0.11
N LEU A 13 7.56 -6.96 -0.14
CA LEU A 13 6.55 -6.59 0.85
C LEU A 13 5.70 -7.81 1.21
N THR A 14 5.18 -8.52 0.22
CA THR A 14 4.35 -9.72 0.45
C THR A 14 5.16 -10.82 1.15
N HIS A 15 6.44 -10.99 0.82
CA HIS A 15 7.33 -11.91 1.54
C HIS A 15 7.50 -11.54 3.02
N GLN A 16 7.71 -10.25 3.33
CA GLN A 16 7.82 -9.76 4.70
C GLN A 16 6.52 -9.93 5.52
N LEU A 17 5.37 -9.80 4.86
CA LEU A 17 4.05 -9.94 5.51
C LEU A 17 3.68 -11.42 5.76
N GLY A 18 3.97 -12.32 4.83
CA GLY A 18 3.57 -13.72 4.98
C GLY A 18 2.04 -13.88 5.10
N PRO A 19 1.55 -14.94 5.79
CA PRO A 19 0.12 -15.26 5.82
C PRO A 19 -0.73 -14.34 6.71
N ASP A 20 -0.16 -13.81 7.80
CA ASP A 20 -0.82 -12.91 8.74
C ASP A 20 0.23 -12.18 9.59
N ARG A 21 0.30 -10.85 9.51
CA ARG A 21 1.33 -10.04 10.18
C ARG A 21 0.69 -8.95 11.02
N ARG A 22 0.80 -9.10 12.34
CA ARG A 22 0.61 -8.03 13.31
C ARG A 22 1.88 -7.18 13.44
N PHE A 23 1.74 -5.86 13.51
CA PHE A 23 2.86 -4.94 13.76
C PHE A 23 2.45 -3.70 14.59
N GLU A 24 3.39 -3.16 15.38
CA GLU A 24 3.18 -2.05 16.34
C GLU A 24 3.89 -0.75 15.91
N TYR A 25 4.41 -0.70 14.69
CA TYR A 25 5.12 0.44 14.11
C TYR A 25 4.36 1.01 12.91
N SER A 26 4.78 2.17 12.39
CA SER A 26 3.97 2.93 11.43
C SER A 26 3.80 2.23 10.08
N SER A 27 4.77 1.42 9.65
CA SER A 27 4.71 0.73 8.36
C SER A 27 5.65 -0.45 8.21
N ILE A 28 5.24 -1.44 7.43
CA ILE A 28 6.13 -2.40 6.75
C ILE A 28 6.25 -1.95 5.30
N TYR A 29 7.46 -1.94 4.73
CA TYR A 29 7.67 -1.46 3.37
C TYR A 29 8.87 -2.13 2.68
N SER A 30 8.92 -2.01 1.35
CA SER A 30 10.09 -2.30 0.53
C SER A 30 10.32 -1.19 -0.47
N ILE A 31 11.60 -0.88 -0.74
CA ILE A 31 12.02 0.09 -1.75
C ILE A 31 12.86 -0.62 -2.80
N ARG A 32 12.50 -0.43 -4.07
CA ARG A 32 13.25 -0.89 -5.26
C ARG A 32 13.30 0.25 -6.26
N GLY A 33 14.52 0.66 -6.62
CA GLY A 33 14.73 1.83 -7.46
C GLY A 33 14.00 3.06 -6.93
N SER A 34 13.09 3.60 -7.74
CA SER A 34 12.26 4.75 -7.40
C SER A 34 10.84 4.37 -6.94
N VAL A 35 10.60 3.13 -6.50
CA VAL A 35 9.29 2.66 -6.04
C VAL A 35 9.35 2.23 -4.59
N VAL A 36 8.33 2.60 -3.81
CA VAL A 36 8.06 2.04 -2.48
C VAL A 36 6.74 1.30 -2.51
N ALA A 37 6.73 0.04 -2.06
CA ALA A 37 5.52 -0.71 -1.72
C ALA A 37 5.39 -0.75 -0.20
N PHE A 38 4.20 -0.49 0.34
CA PHE A 38 4.01 -0.30 1.77
C PHE A 38 2.69 -0.88 2.29
N ALA A 39 2.71 -1.23 3.58
CA ALA A 39 1.55 -1.45 4.44
C ALA A 39 1.68 -0.49 5.64
N CYS A 40 0.79 0.49 5.75
CA CYS A 40 0.80 1.54 6.75
C CYS A 40 -0.27 1.28 7.82
N GLY A 41 0.16 1.19 9.08
CA GLY A 41 -0.73 1.05 10.23
C GLY A 41 -1.22 2.41 10.71
N LEU A 42 -2.49 2.74 10.44
CA LEU A 42 -3.09 3.99 10.93
C LEU A 42 -3.38 3.97 12.44
N PHE A 43 -3.67 2.77 12.95
CA PHE A 43 -3.89 2.49 14.36
C PHE A 43 -3.02 1.31 14.77
N LYS A 44 -2.63 1.27 16.04
CA LYS A 44 -1.75 0.23 16.58
C LYS A 44 -2.52 -0.67 17.57
N PRO A 45 -2.35 -1.99 17.51
CA PRO A 45 -1.64 -2.75 16.48
C PRO A 45 -2.31 -2.61 15.10
N ALA A 46 -1.52 -2.72 14.04
CA ALA A 46 -2.02 -2.87 12.68
C ALA A 46 -1.76 -4.28 12.16
N TRP A 47 -2.55 -4.67 11.18
CA TRP A 47 -2.44 -5.99 10.57
C TRP A 47 -2.46 -5.94 9.04
N ALA A 48 -1.64 -6.80 8.43
CA ALA A 48 -1.63 -7.04 7.00
C ALA A 48 -1.18 -8.47 6.69
N SER A 49 -1.59 -8.97 5.53
CA SER A 49 -1.10 -10.24 5.00
C SER A 49 -0.72 -10.10 3.53
N ALA A 50 0.08 -11.05 3.03
CA ALA A 50 0.40 -11.16 1.62
C ALA A 50 -0.87 -11.30 0.77
N ALA A 51 -1.82 -12.13 1.20
CA ALA A 51 -3.07 -12.38 0.47
C ALA A 51 -3.93 -11.12 0.35
N VAL A 52 -4.11 -10.39 1.46
CA VAL A 52 -4.86 -9.11 1.45
C VAL A 52 -4.13 -8.06 0.63
N THR A 53 -2.80 -7.99 0.74
CA THR A 53 -1.97 -7.06 -0.03
C THR A 53 -2.16 -7.28 -1.54
N THR A 54 -2.02 -8.51 -2.02
CA THR A 54 -2.21 -8.83 -3.44
C THR A 54 -3.61 -8.46 -3.94
N LYS A 55 -4.66 -8.69 -3.13
CA LYS A 55 -6.03 -8.31 -3.48
C LYS A 55 -6.21 -6.79 -3.59
N VAL A 56 -5.73 -6.03 -2.62
CA VAL A 56 -5.82 -4.55 -2.66
C VAL A 56 -5.06 -4.00 -3.86
N LEU A 57 -3.87 -4.53 -4.16
CA LEU A 57 -3.08 -4.10 -5.32
C LEU A 57 -3.70 -4.51 -6.66
N ALA A 58 -4.40 -5.64 -6.72
CA ALA A 58 -5.18 -6.03 -7.90
C ALA A 58 -6.36 -5.06 -8.12
N GLN A 59 -7.11 -4.71 -7.08
CA GLN A 59 -8.18 -3.70 -7.15
C GLN A 59 -7.63 -2.33 -7.56
N LEU A 60 -6.45 -1.98 -7.05
CA LEU A 60 -5.74 -0.77 -7.44
C LEU A 60 -5.42 -0.75 -8.92
N THR A 61 -4.89 -1.86 -9.44
CA THR A 61 -4.56 -2.04 -10.86
C THR A 61 -5.81 -1.94 -11.74
N THR A 62 -6.92 -2.58 -11.34
CA THR A 62 -8.19 -2.50 -12.06
C THR A 62 -8.76 -1.09 -12.10
N ARG A 63 -8.63 -0.32 -11.01
CA ARG A 63 -9.23 1.01 -10.89
C ARG A 63 -8.37 2.12 -11.47
N CYS A 64 -7.08 2.11 -11.18
CA CYS A 64 -6.15 3.18 -11.50
C CYS A 64 -5.35 2.92 -12.77
N GLY A 65 -5.33 1.67 -13.24
CA GLY A 65 -4.42 1.20 -14.26
C GLY A 65 -3.16 0.57 -13.64
N PRO A 66 -2.44 -0.25 -14.42
CA PRO A 66 -1.21 -0.90 -13.96
C PRO A 66 -0.11 0.12 -13.70
N TYR A 67 0.68 -0.07 -12.63
CA TYR A 67 1.85 0.74 -12.29
C TYR A 67 1.54 2.24 -12.08
N VAL A 68 0.32 2.53 -11.60
CA VAL A 68 -0.12 3.87 -11.19
C VAL A 68 -0.05 3.98 -9.68
N SER A 69 0.58 5.05 -9.18
CA SER A 69 0.74 5.29 -7.75
C SER A 69 -0.63 5.27 -7.06
N GLY A 70 -0.73 4.62 -5.91
CA GLY A 70 -2.02 4.43 -5.29
C GLY A 70 -1.96 3.69 -3.97
N ASN A 71 -3.06 3.76 -3.22
CA ASN A 71 -3.24 3.00 -1.99
C ASN A 71 -4.69 2.56 -1.81
N GLY A 72 -4.93 1.72 -0.81
CA GLY A 72 -6.26 1.36 -0.40
C GLY A 72 -6.33 0.59 0.91
N PHE A 73 -7.56 0.37 1.37
CA PHE A 73 -7.88 -0.47 2.50
C PHE A 73 -8.57 -1.73 2.04
N PRO A 74 -8.33 -2.87 2.72
CA PRO A 74 -9.17 -4.03 2.51
C PRO A 74 -10.63 -3.73 2.91
N ARG A 75 -11.59 -4.17 2.09
CA ARG A 75 -13.02 -3.96 2.33
C ARG A 75 -13.64 -5.10 3.12
N GLY A 76 -14.55 -4.78 4.06
CA GLY A 76 -15.51 -5.73 4.63
C GLY A 76 -14.87 -6.97 5.25
N THR A 77 -15.30 -8.17 4.85
CA THR A 77 -14.78 -9.47 5.33
C THR A 77 -13.33 -9.75 4.94
N GLU A 78 -12.72 -8.91 4.10
CA GLU A 78 -11.29 -8.94 3.77
C GLU A 78 -10.44 -8.07 4.70
N ALA A 79 -11.07 -7.12 5.41
CA ALA A 79 -10.45 -6.57 6.61
C ALA A 79 -10.31 -7.74 7.57
N GLU A 80 -9.14 -7.89 8.18
CA GLU A 80 -8.85 -9.06 8.99
C GLU A 80 -9.77 -9.14 10.22
N GLY A 81 -10.98 -9.65 10.08
CA GLY A 81 -11.98 -9.89 11.14
C GLY A 81 -11.96 -8.91 12.31
N ASN A 82 -12.33 -7.64 12.09
CA ASN A 82 -12.36 -6.55 13.09
C ASN A 82 -10.99 -6.03 13.61
N LYS A 83 -9.87 -6.45 13.02
CA LYS A 83 -8.55 -5.88 13.33
C LYS A 83 -8.33 -4.56 12.58
N ASN A 84 -7.48 -3.69 13.13
CA ASN A 84 -7.06 -2.45 12.45
C ASN A 84 -6.24 -2.79 11.21
N ALA A 85 -6.90 -2.90 10.05
CA ALA A 85 -6.23 -3.25 8.82
C ALA A 85 -5.28 -2.12 8.36
N ALA A 86 -4.10 -2.51 7.89
CA ALA A 86 -3.16 -1.58 7.30
C ALA A 86 -3.66 -1.06 5.94
N MET A 87 -3.37 0.20 5.67
CA MET A 87 -3.47 0.77 4.33
C MET A 87 -2.36 0.22 3.46
N ILE A 88 -2.68 -0.36 2.31
CA ILE A 88 -1.74 -1.00 1.40
C ILE A 88 -1.59 -0.17 0.14
N GLY A 89 -0.37 -0.02 -0.37
CA GLY A 89 -0.17 0.71 -1.63
C GLY A 89 1.25 0.61 -2.17
N TYR A 90 1.44 1.24 -3.32
CA TYR A 90 2.75 1.53 -3.87
C TYR A 90 2.76 2.91 -4.53
N MET A 91 3.92 3.56 -4.53
CA MET A 91 4.08 4.86 -5.17
C MET A 91 5.53 5.15 -5.53
N THR A 92 5.74 6.18 -6.34
CA THR A 92 7.09 6.70 -6.60
C THR A 92 7.71 7.24 -5.33
N TYR A 93 8.89 6.73 -5.00
CA TYR A 93 9.70 7.07 -3.86
C TYR A 93 10.79 8.09 -4.21
N HIS A 94 11.05 8.98 -3.27
CA HIS A 94 12.25 9.80 -3.22
C HIS A 94 12.69 9.91 -1.75
N LYS A 95 13.97 10.14 -1.52
CA LYS A 95 14.53 10.22 -0.17
C LYS A 95 13.83 11.34 0.62
N GLY A 96 13.40 11.02 1.84
CA GLY A 96 12.66 11.94 2.71
C GLY A 96 11.14 11.93 2.53
N LEU A 97 10.61 11.07 1.65
CA LEU A 97 9.16 10.92 1.47
C LEU A 97 8.52 10.21 2.68
N HIS A 98 7.59 10.88 3.35
CA HIS A 98 6.68 10.29 4.33
C HIS A 98 5.46 9.64 3.63
N PHE A 99 5.66 8.44 3.06
CA PHE A 99 4.68 7.80 2.18
C PHE A 99 3.34 7.46 2.85
N CYS A 100 3.32 7.04 4.13
CA CYS A 100 2.06 6.78 4.83
C CYS A 100 1.18 8.04 4.97
N GLU A 101 1.81 9.18 5.26
CA GLU A 101 1.11 10.47 5.36
C GLU A 101 0.66 10.97 3.99
N LYS A 102 1.52 10.85 2.97
CA LYS A 102 1.18 11.28 1.61
C LYS A 102 0.03 10.44 1.00
N ALA A 103 -0.08 9.19 1.39
CA ALA A 103 -1.12 8.28 0.94
C ALA A 103 -2.50 8.57 1.57
N LEU A 104 -2.54 9.17 2.77
CA LEU A 104 -3.73 9.44 3.58
C LEU A 104 -4.65 10.59 3.09
N ARG A 105 -4.60 11.00 1.81
CA ARG A 105 -5.46 12.11 1.32
C ARG A 105 -6.94 11.86 1.69
N PRO A 106 -7.69 12.90 2.15
CA PRO A 106 -8.96 12.73 2.85
C PRO A 106 -9.93 11.84 2.08
N HIS A 107 -10.36 10.77 2.77
CA HIS A 107 -11.14 9.67 2.24
C HIS A 107 -12.64 10.00 2.25
N ASP A 108 -13.17 10.48 1.14
CA ASP A 108 -14.60 10.31 0.85
C ASP A 108 -14.82 8.84 0.46
N ASP A 109 -15.13 7.96 1.43
CA ASP A 109 -15.70 6.60 1.31
C ASP A 109 -15.08 5.61 0.29
N LYS A 110 -13.91 5.91 -0.30
CA LYS A 110 -13.31 5.12 -1.38
C LYS A 110 -12.24 4.17 -0.82
N PRO A 111 -12.35 2.85 -1.08
CA PRO A 111 -11.42 1.84 -0.58
C PRO A 111 -10.07 1.85 -1.31
N ILE A 112 -10.01 2.48 -2.49
CA ILE A 112 -8.88 2.48 -3.41
C ILE A 112 -8.77 3.91 -3.92
N VAL A 113 -7.58 4.48 -3.79
CA VAL A 113 -7.24 5.86 -4.15
C VAL A 113 -6.09 5.82 -5.15
N CYS A 114 -6.32 6.40 -6.32
CA CYS A 114 -5.27 6.65 -7.30
C CYS A 114 -4.55 7.94 -6.89
N LEU A 115 -3.27 7.84 -6.56
CA LEU A 115 -2.44 8.99 -6.25
C LEU A 115 -1.98 9.58 -7.59
N VAL A 116 -2.67 10.62 -8.03
CA VAL A 116 -2.19 11.42 -9.15
C VAL A 116 -0.89 12.07 -8.70
N GLU A 117 0.20 11.77 -9.39
CA GLU A 117 1.45 12.48 -9.18
C GLU A 117 1.22 13.90 -9.67
N ASP A 118 1.22 14.86 -8.74
CA ASP A 118 1.25 16.28 -9.06
C ASP A 118 2.51 16.51 -9.90
N THR A 119 2.33 16.46 -11.23
CA THR A 119 3.33 16.83 -12.20
C THR A 119 3.51 18.33 -12.05
N LYS A 120 4.41 18.73 -11.16
CA LYS A 120 4.98 20.08 -11.24
C LYS A 120 5.68 20.17 -12.60
N LYS A 121 5.02 20.90 -13.52
CA LYS A 121 5.62 21.48 -14.71
C LYS A 121 6.87 22.27 -14.36
#